data_AF-A0A947CDE7-F1
#
_entry.id   AF-A0A947CDE7-F1
#
_cell.length_a   1.000
_cell.length_b   1.000
_cell.length_c   1.000
_cell.angle_alpha   90.00
_cell.angle_beta   90.00
_cell.angle_gamma   90.00
#
_symmetry.space_group_name_H-M   'P 1'
#
loop_
_entity.id
_entity.type
_entity.pdbx_description
1 polymer ?
#
loop_
_entity_poly.entity_id
_entity_poly.type
_entity_poly.pdbx_seq_one_letter_code
_entity_poly.pdbx_strand_id
1 'polypeptide(L)'
;MPPLAFAATVLATAAEAAPMPVTVRLPETPLEPGVSHRLHVDIDVAEGWSATTAGIPGIFIQLDVPSSARLEGKILESRRALARNEFLIAPFERLVEPGPTEIAFTLDRTPDAAERFGVNVVGYLRDPDGRAHFIRHRFELPLAPGAEGVGVDPKKTSWGGERGGLQVGDRADDFSLPRADGTRIALRDYRDRKHVIVTTYRAHW
;
A
#
# COMPACT_ATOMS: atom_id res chain seq x y z
N MET A 1 0.34 -57.79 22.07
CA MET A 1 -0.56 -56.67 21.70
C MET A 1 0.31 -55.60 21.04
N PRO A 2 0.12 -55.27 19.76
CA PRO A 2 0.89 -54.20 19.14
C PRO A 2 0.33 -52.83 19.57
N PRO A 3 1.15 -51.77 19.66
CA PRO A 3 0.68 -50.44 20.00
C PRO A 3 -0.10 -49.85 18.82
N LEU A 4 -1.27 -49.30 19.14
CA LEU A 4 -2.08 -48.48 18.23
C LEU A 4 -1.32 -47.18 17.92
N ALA A 5 -0.88 -47.03 16.67
CA ALA A 5 -0.37 -45.77 16.16
C ALA A 5 -1.56 -44.83 15.90
N PHE A 6 -1.68 -43.77 16.70
CA PHE A 6 -2.57 -42.65 16.40
C PHE A 6 -1.98 -41.83 15.25
N ALA A 7 -2.54 -41.99 14.05
CA ALA A 7 -2.30 -41.06 12.95
C ALA A 7 -3.06 -39.76 13.24
N ALA A 8 -2.34 -38.74 13.72
CA ALA A 8 -2.88 -37.40 13.80
C ALA A 8 -2.93 -36.80 12.38
N THR A 9 -4.08 -36.92 11.74
CA THR A 9 -4.36 -36.17 10.50
C THR A 9 -4.50 -34.70 10.85
N VAL A 10 -3.43 -33.93 10.64
CA VAL A 10 -3.49 -32.46 10.66
C VAL A 10 -4.27 -32.03 9.43
N LEU A 11 -5.54 -31.70 9.60
CA LEU A 11 -6.33 -31.01 8.59
C LEU A 11 -5.74 -29.59 8.47
N ALA A 12 -4.92 -29.38 7.43
CA ALA A 12 -4.55 -28.04 7.02
C ALA A 12 -5.83 -27.31 6.58
N THR A 13 -6.31 -26.38 7.40
CA THR A 13 -7.31 -25.40 6.98
C THR A 13 -6.73 -24.66 5.79
N ALA A 14 -7.34 -24.81 4.61
CA ALA A 14 -6.96 -24.05 3.43
C ALA A 14 -6.95 -22.57 3.80
N ALA A 15 -5.78 -21.92 3.68
CA ALA A 15 -5.69 -20.48 3.88
C ALA A 15 -6.63 -19.82 2.88
N GLU A 16 -7.61 -19.06 3.38
CA GLU A 16 -8.52 -18.30 2.53
C GLU A 16 -7.69 -17.40 1.62
N ALA A 17 -7.89 -17.54 0.29
CA ALA A 17 -7.13 -16.79 -0.69
C ALA A 17 -7.28 -15.28 -0.43
N ALA A 18 -6.17 -14.54 -0.50
CA ALA A 18 -6.21 -13.10 -0.31
C ALA A 18 -7.08 -12.45 -1.41
N PRO A 19 -7.95 -11.46 -1.08
CA PRO A 19 -8.84 -10.82 -2.06
C PRO A 19 -8.10 -10.00 -3.13
N MET A 20 -6.83 -9.66 -2.87
CA MET A 20 -5.95 -8.93 -3.78
C MET A 20 -4.52 -9.42 -3.58
N PRO A 21 -4.12 -10.58 -4.14
CA PRO A 21 -2.74 -11.02 -4.04
C PRO A 21 -1.85 -10.08 -4.88
N VAL A 22 -0.67 -9.78 -4.35
CA VAL A 22 0.28 -8.86 -4.99
C VAL A 22 1.66 -9.48 -4.95
N THR A 23 2.34 -9.46 -6.10
CA THR A 23 3.75 -9.84 -6.23
C THR A 23 4.56 -8.63 -6.70
N VAL A 24 5.73 -8.40 -6.12
CA VAL A 24 6.64 -7.32 -6.50
C VAL A 24 8.01 -7.92 -6.73
N ARG A 25 8.66 -7.65 -7.88
CA ARG A 25 9.97 -8.21 -8.20
C ARG A 25 10.83 -7.35 -9.11
N LEU A 26 12.13 -7.57 -9.06
CA LEU A 26 13.14 -7.05 -9.99
C LEU A 26 13.57 -8.13 -11.01
N PRO A 27 14.14 -7.73 -12.17
CA PRO A 27 14.64 -8.68 -13.15
C PRO A 27 15.84 -9.44 -12.59
N GLU A 28 16.06 -10.66 -13.08
CA GLU A 28 17.23 -11.48 -12.72
C GLU A 28 18.55 -10.92 -13.26
N THR A 29 18.48 -9.95 -14.18
CA THR A 29 19.66 -9.31 -14.77
C THR A 29 20.36 -8.39 -13.78
N PRO A 30 21.69 -8.24 -13.85
CA PRO A 30 22.44 -7.27 -13.06
C PRO A 30 21.88 -5.85 -13.16
N LEU A 31 21.76 -5.18 -12.01
CA LEU A 31 21.28 -3.81 -11.93
C LEU A 31 22.46 -2.84 -12.11
N GLU A 32 22.65 -2.36 -13.34
CA GLU A 32 23.75 -1.47 -13.69
C GLU A 32 23.34 0.02 -13.62
N PRO A 33 24.18 0.91 -13.07
CA PRO A 33 23.98 2.36 -13.13
C PRO A 33 23.92 2.88 -14.57
N GLY A 34 23.02 3.84 -14.82
CA GLY A 34 22.78 4.43 -16.13
C GLY A 34 21.95 3.58 -17.10
N VAL A 35 21.62 2.34 -16.74
CA VAL A 35 20.77 1.45 -17.53
C VAL A 35 19.33 1.53 -17.02
N SER A 36 18.37 1.53 -17.95
CA SER A 36 16.93 1.46 -17.65
C SER A 36 16.55 0.04 -17.25
N HIS A 37 15.92 -0.10 -16.09
CA HIS A 37 15.43 -1.35 -15.51
C HIS A 37 13.91 -1.28 -15.31
N ARG A 38 13.28 -2.45 -15.10
CA ARG A 38 11.83 -2.56 -14.89
C ARG A 38 11.53 -3.23 -13.55
N LEU A 39 10.84 -2.53 -12.66
CA LEU A 39 10.21 -3.14 -11.49
C LEU A 39 8.86 -3.72 -11.94
N HIS A 40 8.63 -4.99 -11.66
CA HIS A 40 7.39 -5.69 -12.00
C HIS A 40 6.49 -5.76 -10.76
N VAL A 41 5.25 -5.29 -10.90
CA VAL A 41 4.18 -5.44 -9.91
C VAL A 41 3.05 -6.21 -10.56
N ASP A 42 2.68 -7.34 -9.99
CA ASP A 42 1.53 -8.12 -10.43
C ASP A 42 0.44 -8.05 -9.36
N ILE A 43 -0.78 -7.74 -9.77
CA ILE A 43 -1.91 -7.46 -8.87
C ILE A 43 -3.13 -8.20 -9.39
N ASP A 44 -3.51 -9.30 -8.74
CA ASP A 44 -4.79 -9.92 -9.05
C ASP A 44 -5.89 -9.39 -8.14
N VAL A 45 -7.13 -9.59 -8.58
CA VAL A 45 -8.33 -9.36 -7.79
C VAL A 45 -9.10 -10.68 -7.77
N ALA A 46 -9.45 -11.16 -6.57
CA ALA A 46 -10.14 -12.43 -6.42
C ALA A 46 -11.48 -12.45 -7.18
N GLU A 47 -11.92 -13.64 -7.57
CA GLU A 47 -13.17 -13.81 -8.32
C GLU A 47 -14.36 -13.16 -7.60
N GLY A 48 -15.16 -12.41 -8.34
CA GLY A 48 -16.32 -11.67 -7.82
C GLY A 48 -15.99 -10.38 -7.08
N TRP A 49 -14.71 -10.06 -6.84
CA TRP A 49 -14.29 -8.76 -6.32
C TRP A 49 -14.09 -7.75 -7.45
N SER A 50 -14.26 -6.46 -7.15
CA SER A 50 -14.14 -5.39 -8.15
C SER A 50 -13.43 -4.15 -7.59
N ALA A 51 -12.37 -3.70 -8.27
CA ALA A 51 -11.65 -2.47 -7.95
C ALA A 51 -12.30 -1.19 -8.51
N THR A 52 -13.06 -1.30 -9.60
CA THR A 52 -13.60 -0.14 -10.33
C THR A 52 -14.97 0.31 -9.84
N THR A 53 -15.78 -0.61 -9.31
CA THR A 53 -17.13 -0.29 -8.82
C THR A 53 -17.11 0.40 -7.46
N ALA A 54 -15.96 0.44 -6.77
CA ALA A 54 -15.79 1.09 -5.47
C ALA A 54 -15.80 2.64 -5.54
N GLY A 55 -15.99 3.23 -6.72
CA GLY A 55 -16.01 4.70 -6.91
C GLY A 55 -14.63 5.33 -7.06
N ILE A 56 -13.58 4.50 -7.12
CA ILE A 56 -12.20 4.86 -7.43
C ILE A 56 -11.86 4.25 -8.79
N PRO A 57 -11.12 4.96 -9.67
CA PRO A 57 -10.88 4.50 -11.04
C PRO A 57 -9.97 3.26 -11.15
N GLY A 58 -9.34 2.79 -10.07
CA GLY A 58 -8.44 1.64 -10.09
C GLY A 58 -7.60 1.50 -8.82
N ILE A 59 -6.59 0.65 -8.89
CA ILE A 59 -5.63 0.37 -7.80
C ILE A 59 -4.49 1.40 -7.88
N PHE A 60 -3.96 1.84 -6.74
CA PHE A 60 -2.81 2.75 -6.71
C PHE A 60 -1.55 2.02 -6.29
N ILE A 61 -0.45 2.29 -6.99
CA ILE A 61 0.90 1.96 -6.55
C ILE A 61 1.56 3.26 -6.08
N GLN A 62 2.03 3.30 -4.83
CA GLN A 62 2.87 4.39 -4.31
C GLN A 62 4.28 3.87 -4.09
N LEU A 63 5.27 4.61 -4.58
CA LEU A 63 6.68 4.23 -4.56
C LEU A 63 7.48 5.21 -3.70
N ASP A 64 8.14 4.65 -2.69
CA ASP A 64 9.26 5.27 -1.99
C ASP A 64 10.54 4.88 -2.74
N VAL A 65 11.12 5.83 -3.47
CA VAL A 65 12.26 5.60 -4.35
C VAL A 65 13.56 5.83 -3.56
N PRO A 66 14.49 4.86 -3.54
CA PRO A 66 15.77 5.00 -2.86
C PRO A 66 16.66 6.04 -3.54
N SER A 67 17.62 6.57 -2.79
CA SER A 67 18.46 7.70 -3.25
C SER A 67 19.36 7.38 -4.45
N SER A 68 19.61 6.11 -4.72
CA SER A 68 20.36 5.63 -5.88
C SER A 68 19.53 5.45 -7.14
N ALA A 69 18.20 5.59 -7.07
CA ALA A 69 17.29 5.33 -8.16
C ALA A 69 16.44 6.54 -8.54
N ARG A 70 16.01 6.56 -9.80
CA ARG A 70 15.06 7.54 -10.32
C ARG A 70 14.06 6.86 -11.22
N LEU A 71 12.77 7.16 -11.05
CA LEU A 71 11.72 6.63 -11.91
C LEU A 71 11.78 7.27 -13.30
N GLU A 72 11.55 6.47 -14.33
CA GLU A 72 11.43 6.95 -15.71
C GLU A 72 9.96 7.17 -16.04
N GLY A 73 9.63 8.40 -16.42
CA GLY A 73 8.27 8.79 -16.77
C GLY A 73 8.07 10.27 -16.53
N LYS A 74 6.94 10.78 -17.00
CA LYS A 74 6.58 12.17 -16.72
C LYS A 74 6.14 12.29 -15.26
N ILE A 75 6.78 13.20 -14.55
CA ILE A 75 6.33 13.60 -13.22
C ILE A 75 5.19 14.60 -13.41
N LEU A 76 4.08 14.31 -12.75
CA LEU A 76 2.85 15.06 -12.79
C LEU A 76 2.68 15.85 -11.50
N GLU A 77 2.23 17.09 -11.65
CA GLU A 77 2.06 18.00 -10.52
C GLU A 77 0.66 17.92 -9.89
N SER A 78 -0.30 17.24 -10.52
CA SER A 78 -1.70 17.20 -10.05
C SER A 78 -2.42 15.88 -10.30
N ARG A 79 -3.33 15.49 -9.39
CA ARG A 79 -4.15 14.26 -9.48
C ARG A 79 -5.02 14.20 -10.73
N ARG A 80 -5.49 15.34 -11.26
CA ARG A 80 -6.22 15.37 -12.55
C ARG A 80 -5.37 14.82 -13.68
N ALA A 81 -4.05 15.00 -13.61
CA ALA A 81 -3.12 14.42 -14.56
C ALA A 81 -2.84 12.94 -14.29
N LEU A 82 -2.96 12.44 -13.04
CA LEU A 82 -2.72 11.02 -12.68
C LEU A 82 -3.62 10.06 -13.49
N ALA A 83 -4.81 10.49 -13.90
CA ALA A 83 -5.68 9.73 -14.80
C ALA A 83 -5.03 9.39 -16.16
N ARG A 84 -3.87 9.98 -16.48
CA ARG A 84 -3.05 9.67 -17.66
C ARG A 84 -2.08 8.50 -17.44
N ASN A 85 -2.13 7.84 -16.27
CA ASN A 85 -1.29 6.68 -15.94
C ASN A 85 0.23 7.01 -15.92
N GLU A 86 0.59 8.18 -15.40
CA GLU A 86 1.98 8.62 -15.14
C GLU A 86 2.18 8.89 -13.63
N PHE A 87 3.34 9.39 -13.19
CA PHE A 87 3.67 9.49 -11.75
C PHE A 87 3.31 10.84 -11.15
N LEU A 88 2.62 10.89 -10.01
CA LEU A 88 2.52 12.13 -9.23
C LEU A 88 3.83 12.47 -8.52
N ILE A 89 4.11 13.76 -8.33
CA ILE A 89 5.23 14.20 -7.49
C ILE A 89 5.06 13.68 -6.05
N ALA A 90 6.19 13.26 -5.47
CA ALA A 90 6.33 12.47 -4.23
C ALA A 90 5.17 12.58 -3.19
N PRO A 91 4.63 11.44 -2.69
CA PRO A 91 5.01 10.06 -3.04
C PRO A 91 4.69 9.76 -4.50
N PHE A 92 5.54 8.99 -5.20
CA PHE A 92 5.31 8.71 -6.60
C PHE A 92 4.12 7.76 -6.73
N GLU A 93 2.98 8.27 -7.18
CA GLU A 93 1.75 7.47 -7.32
C GLU A 93 1.47 7.16 -8.79
N ARG A 94 1.02 5.93 -9.06
CA ARG A 94 0.51 5.50 -10.37
C ARG A 94 -0.79 4.74 -10.21
N LEU A 95 -1.78 5.05 -11.04
CA LEU A 95 -3.05 4.32 -11.11
C LEU A 95 -2.90 3.15 -12.09
N VAL A 96 -3.29 1.95 -11.67
CA VAL A 96 -3.16 0.73 -12.47
C VAL A 96 -4.46 -0.08 -12.48
N GLU A 97 -4.64 -0.83 -13.56
CA GLU A 97 -5.64 -1.90 -13.62
C GLU A 97 -5.04 -3.19 -13.03
N PRO A 98 -5.89 -4.14 -12.56
CA PRO A 98 -5.42 -5.47 -12.18
C PRO A 98 -4.63 -6.15 -13.32
N GLY A 99 -3.61 -6.92 -12.94
CA GLY A 99 -2.68 -7.60 -13.83
C GLY A 99 -1.25 -7.06 -13.75
N PRO A 100 -0.37 -7.52 -14.66
CA PRO A 100 1.04 -7.17 -14.63
C PRO A 100 1.27 -5.71 -15.03
N THR A 101 1.98 -4.99 -14.17
CA THR A 101 2.43 -3.61 -14.39
C THR A 101 3.94 -3.51 -14.28
N GLU A 102 4.55 -2.81 -15.23
CA GLU A 102 5.97 -2.48 -15.19
C GLU A 102 6.21 -1.00 -14.90
N ILE A 103 7.12 -0.73 -13.97
CA ILE A 103 7.57 0.61 -13.61
C ILE A 103 9.05 0.74 -13.98
N ALA A 104 9.35 1.63 -14.91
CA ALA A 104 10.73 1.87 -15.34
C ALA A 104 11.48 2.75 -14.34
N PHE A 105 12.76 2.44 -14.14
CA PHE A 105 13.67 3.24 -13.34
C PHE A 105 15.10 3.12 -13.85
N THR A 106 15.90 4.15 -13.62
CA THR A 106 17.35 4.13 -13.82
C THR A 106 18.03 4.17 -12.46
N LEU A 107 19.19 3.52 -12.34
CA LEU A 107 20.10 3.73 -11.21
C LEU A 107 21.07 4.86 -11.53
N ASP A 108 21.11 5.90 -10.69
CA ASP A 108 22.07 6.99 -10.84
C ASP A 108 23.46 6.61 -10.28
N ARG A 109 23.50 5.65 -9.35
CA ARG A 109 24.72 5.07 -8.77
C ARG A 109 24.49 3.62 -8.35
N THR A 110 25.57 2.90 -8.05
CA THR A 110 25.47 1.56 -7.45
C THR A 110 24.73 1.66 -6.11
N PRO A 111 23.68 0.85 -5.88
CA PRO A 111 22.88 0.92 -4.68
C PRO A 111 23.61 0.31 -3.48
N ASP A 112 23.35 0.86 -2.30
CA ASP A 112 23.87 0.29 -1.06
C ASP A 112 23.08 -0.96 -0.68
N ALA A 113 23.71 -1.94 0.00
CA ALA A 113 23.07 -3.22 0.32
C ALA A 113 21.78 -3.12 1.16
N ALA A 114 21.57 -1.98 1.82
CA ALA A 114 20.38 -1.68 2.63
C ALA A 114 19.29 -0.92 1.85
N GLU A 115 19.57 -0.38 0.66
CA GLU A 115 18.58 0.40 -0.09
C GLU A 115 17.46 -0.50 -0.63
N ARG A 116 16.23 -0.02 -0.49
CA ARG A 116 15.00 -0.70 -0.86
C ARG A 116 14.10 0.26 -1.64
N PHE A 117 13.32 -0.26 -2.57
CA PHE A 117 12.08 0.40 -2.95
C PHE A 117 11.02 0.09 -1.89
N GLY A 118 10.36 1.12 -1.36
CA GLY A 118 9.11 0.93 -0.65
C GLY A 118 7.97 0.92 -1.66
N VAL A 119 7.21 -0.17 -1.72
CA VAL A 119 6.09 -0.33 -2.66
C VAL A 119 4.80 -0.49 -1.85
N ASN A 120 3.91 0.49 -1.92
CA ASN A 120 2.58 0.40 -1.34
C ASN A 120 1.56 0.17 -2.46
N VAL A 121 0.80 -0.91 -2.37
CA VAL A 121 -0.31 -1.20 -3.30
C VAL A 121 -1.62 -1.06 -2.55
N VAL A 122 -2.50 -0.21 -3.05
CA VAL A 122 -3.74 0.21 -2.38
C VAL A 122 -4.93 -0.01 -3.30
N GLY A 123 -5.86 -0.86 -2.87
CA GLY A 123 -7.12 -1.15 -3.55
C GLY A 123 -8.32 -0.75 -2.70
N TYR A 124 -9.30 -0.09 -3.33
CA TYR A 124 -10.65 0.04 -2.81
C TYR A 124 -11.50 -0.96 -3.59
N LEU A 125 -11.88 -2.06 -2.95
CA LEU A 125 -12.57 -3.16 -3.62
C LEU A 125 -14.01 -3.26 -3.12
N ARG A 126 -14.92 -3.75 -3.96
CA ARG A 126 -16.18 -4.34 -3.50
C ARG A 126 -16.10 -5.85 -3.55
N ASP A 127 -16.61 -6.50 -2.52
CA ASP A 127 -16.79 -7.95 -2.50
C ASP A 127 -18.08 -8.36 -3.24
N PRO A 128 -18.34 -9.67 -3.42
CA PRO A 128 -19.55 -10.16 -4.09
C PRO A 128 -20.88 -9.75 -3.41
N ASP A 129 -20.85 -9.45 -2.11
CA ASP A 129 -22.01 -8.96 -1.36
C ASP A 129 -22.21 -7.43 -1.49
N GLY A 130 -21.33 -6.77 -2.24
CA GLY A 130 -21.35 -5.33 -2.47
C GLY A 130 -20.74 -4.48 -1.35
N ARG A 131 -20.14 -5.11 -0.33
CA ARG A 131 -19.46 -4.40 0.77
C ARG A 131 -18.14 -3.81 0.27
N ALA A 132 -17.85 -2.59 0.68
CA ALA A 132 -16.61 -1.91 0.33
C ALA A 132 -15.48 -2.29 1.30
N HIS A 133 -14.31 -2.58 0.75
CA HIS A 133 -13.10 -2.96 1.45
C HIS A 133 -11.96 -2.05 1.02
N PHE A 134 -11.16 -1.64 1.99
CA PHE A 134 -9.85 -1.07 1.74
C PHE A 134 -8.83 -2.17 1.96
N ILE A 135 -7.92 -2.35 1.02
CA ILE A 135 -6.84 -3.32 1.13
C ILE A 135 -5.55 -2.59 0.79
N ARG A 136 -4.55 -2.75 1.66
CA ARG A 136 -3.22 -2.18 1.48
C ARG A 136 -2.18 -3.27 1.70
N HIS A 137 -1.25 -3.36 0.77
CA HIS A 137 -0.03 -4.13 0.93
C HIS A 137 1.16 -3.17 0.93
N ARG A 138 2.10 -3.39 1.85
CA ARG A 138 3.39 -2.69 1.86
C ARG A 138 4.50 -3.71 1.70
N PHE A 139 5.33 -3.51 0.68
CA PHE A 139 6.51 -4.30 0.41
C PHE A 139 7.76 -3.44 0.53
N GLU A 140 8.82 -4.04 1.04
CA GLU A 140 10.17 -3.51 0.87
C GLU A 140 10.89 -4.42 -0.12
N LEU A 141 11.36 -3.85 -1.23
CA LEU A 141 12.00 -4.56 -2.34
C LEU A 141 13.51 -4.25 -2.38
N PRO A 142 14.38 -5.22 -2.06
CA PRO A 142 15.82 -5.08 -2.22
C PRO A 142 16.24 -4.72 -3.63
N LEU A 143 17.18 -3.78 -3.75
CA LEU A 143 17.84 -3.46 -5.01
C LEU A 143 18.92 -4.50 -5.35
N ALA A 144 18.48 -5.72 -5.63
CA ALA A 144 19.32 -6.82 -6.07
C ALA A 144 18.68 -7.57 -7.25
N PRO A 145 19.47 -8.17 -8.14
CA PRO A 145 18.94 -8.97 -9.24
C PRO A 145 18.04 -10.10 -8.73
N GLY A 146 16.86 -10.25 -9.35
CA GLY A 146 15.86 -11.28 -9.00
C GLY A 146 15.21 -11.09 -7.64
N ALA A 147 15.42 -9.95 -6.97
CA ALA A 147 14.83 -9.71 -5.66
C ALA A 147 13.30 -9.69 -5.73
N GLU A 148 12.67 -10.31 -4.75
CA GLU A 148 11.23 -10.24 -4.50
C GLU A 148 10.92 -9.32 -3.32
N GLY A 149 9.79 -8.63 -3.39
CA GLY A 149 9.33 -7.74 -2.35
C GLY A 149 8.88 -8.52 -1.12
N VAL A 150 9.39 -8.14 0.05
CA VAL A 150 8.99 -8.75 1.31
C VAL A 150 7.87 -7.91 1.92
N GLY A 151 6.72 -8.52 2.21
CA GLY A 151 5.62 -7.85 2.89
C GLY A 151 6.02 -7.40 4.29
N VAL A 152 5.96 -6.10 4.58
CA VAL A 152 6.36 -5.51 5.87
C VAL A 152 5.19 -5.03 6.72
N ASP A 153 3.97 -5.07 6.20
CA ASP A 153 2.75 -4.83 6.96
C ASP A 153 1.82 -6.06 6.89
N PRO A 154 1.88 -6.97 7.88
CA PRO A 154 1.07 -8.19 7.86
C PRO A 154 -0.41 -7.93 8.18
N LYS A 155 -0.79 -6.70 8.58
CA LYS A 155 -2.16 -6.40 8.98
C LYS A 155 -2.97 -5.94 7.78
N LYS A 156 -3.96 -6.75 7.38
CA LYS A 156 -5.06 -6.31 6.51
C LYS A 156 -5.71 -5.08 7.15
N THR A 157 -5.46 -3.90 6.60
CA THR A 157 -6.14 -2.69 7.05
C THR A 157 -7.54 -2.72 6.44
N SER A 158 -8.52 -3.31 7.11
CA SER A 158 -9.91 -3.22 6.65
C SER A 158 -10.51 -1.87 7.07
N TRP A 159 -11.34 -1.29 6.20
CA TRP A 159 -12.26 -0.24 6.63
C TRP A 159 -13.39 -0.90 7.42
N GLY A 160 -13.51 -0.56 8.70
CA GLY A 160 -14.60 -1.04 9.55
C GLY A 160 -14.35 -2.43 10.14
N GLY A 161 -13.80 -2.46 11.35
CA GLY A 161 -13.81 -3.63 12.22
C GLY A 161 -14.18 -3.22 13.63
N GLU A 162 -15.36 -3.66 14.08
CA GLU A 162 -15.97 -3.78 15.43
C GLU A 162 -15.84 -2.67 16.49
N ARG A 163 -14.83 -1.79 16.46
CA ARG A 163 -14.83 -0.58 17.27
C ARG A 163 -15.72 0.43 16.57
N GLY A 164 -16.98 0.47 16.99
CA GLY A 164 -17.95 1.47 16.54
C GLY A 164 -17.28 2.83 16.48
N GLY A 165 -17.30 3.46 15.31
CA GLY A 165 -16.81 4.82 15.17
C GLY A 165 -17.53 5.72 16.17
N LEU A 166 -16.84 6.77 16.63
CA LEU A 166 -17.44 7.78 17.51
C LEU A 166 -18.79 8.23 16.93
N GLN A 167 -19.86 8.06 17.70
CA GLN A 167 -21.22 8.48 17.35
C GLN A 167 -21.48 9.91 17.81
N VAL A 168 -22.56 10.50 17.29
CA VAL A 168 -23.03 11.81 17.77
C VAL A 168 -23.40 11.69 19.24
N GLY A 169 -22.72 12.46 20.09
CA GLY A 169 -22.90 12.43 21.55
C GLY A 169 -21.79 11.68 22.31
N ASP A 170 -20.97 10.89 21.61
CA ASP A 170 -19.79 10.28 22.22
C ASP A 170 -18.75 11.33 22.58
N ARG A 171 -18.05 11.08 23.69
CA ARG A 171 -16.88 11.88 24.04
C ARG A 171 -15.72 11.45 23.16
N ALA A 172 -15.19 12.38 22.36
CA ALA A 172 -13.96 12.15 21.61
C ALA A 172 -12.80 11.85 22.57
N ASP A 173 -11.98 10.86 22.23
CA ASP A 173 -10.76 10.54 22.95
C ASP A 173 -9.78 11.73 22.93
N ASP A 174 -9.08 11.94 24.04
CA ASP A 174 -8.03 12.95 24.09
C ASP A 174 -6.84 12.50 23.21
N PHE A 175 -6.21 13.46 22.53
CA PHE A 175 -5.02 13.21 21.72
C PHE A 175 -3.93 14.20 22.04
N SER A 176 -2.69 13.90 21.67
CA SER A 176 -1.58 14.84 21.68
C SER A 176 -0.73 14.62 20.43
N LEU A 177 -0.79 15.56 19.50
CA LEU A 177 -0.13 15.48 18.20
C LEU A 177 0.97 16.55 18.09
N PRO A 178 2.09 16.26 17.42
CA PRO A 178 3.09 17.28 17.12
C PRO A 178 2.55 18.28 16.08
N ARG A 179 2.94 19.55 16.20
CA ARG A 179 2.78 20.58 15.19
C ARG A 179 4.06 20.72 14.36
N ALA A 180 3.95 21.37 13.20
CA ALA A 180 5.08 21.64 12.32
C ALA A 180 6.15 22.55 12.96
N ASP A 181 5.75 23.40 13.90
CA ASP A 181 6.65 24.28 14.67
C ASP A 181 7.35 23.57 15.85
N GLY A 182 7.18 22.25 15.99
CA GLY A 182 7.75 21.45 17.07
C GLY A 182 6.97 21.51 18.39
N THR A 183 5.92 22.34 18.49
CA THR A 183 5.01 22.34 19.64
C THR A 183 4.03 21.16 19.56
N ARG A 184 3.19 20.97 20.58
CA ARG A 184 2.18 19.91 20.61
C ARG A 184 0.78 20.52 20.68
N ILE A 185 -0.18 19.88 20.02
CA ILE A 185 -1.61 20.19 20.13
C ILE A 185 -2.32 19.03 20.82
N ALA A 186 -3.15 19.33 21.82
CA ALA A 186 -3.98 18.32 22.47
C ALA A 186 -5.45 18.72 22.49
N LEU A 187 -6.36 17.75 22.42
CA LEU A 187 -7.81 18.03 22.40
C LEU A 187 -8.26 18.73 23.69
N ARG A 188 -7.68 18.36 24.83
CA ARG A 188 -7.95 19.00 26.12
C ARG A 188 -7.76 20.52 26.15
N ASP A 189 -6.89 21.06 25.30
CA ASP A 189 -6.59 22.49 25.24
C ASP A 189 -7.67 23.31 24.48
N TYR A 190 -8.71 22.63 23.97
CA TYR A 190 -9.79 23.20 23.15
C TYR A 190 -11.19 22.87 23.70
N ARG A 191 -11.31 22.46 24.97
CA ARG A 191 -12.58 21.99 25.58
C ARG A 191 -13.61 23.10 25.80
N ASP A 192 -13.18 24.35 25.87
CA ASP A 192 -14.01 25.54 26.12
C ASP A 192 -14.69 26.07 24.85
N ARG A 193 -14.44 25.46 23.69
CA ARG A 193 -14.98 25.86 22.39
C ARG A 193 -15.44 24.67 21.56
N LYS A 194 -16.43 24.91 20.70
CA LYS A 194 -16.82 23.96 19.67
C LYS A 194 -15.67 23.82 18.67
N HIS A 195 -15.31 22.59 18.35
CA HIS A 195 -14.23 22.27 17.42
C HIS A 195 -14.70 21.23 16.40
N VAL A 196 -14.15 21.31 15.19
CA VAL A 196 -14.31 20.31 14.14
C VAL A 196 -12.95 19.67 13.94
N ILE A 197 -12.85 18.36 14.10
CA ILE A 197 -11.63 17.59 13.83
C ILE A 197 -11.80 16.98 12.45
N VAL A 198 -10.96 17.39 11.51
CA VAL A 198 -10.91 16.82 10.18
C VAL A 198 -9.69 15.93 10.10
N THR A 199 -9.90 14.62 10.18
CA THR A 199 -8.83 13.64 9.95
C THR A 199 -8.74 13.40 8.45
N THR A 200 -7.61 13.76 7.85
CA THR A 200 -7.34 13.45 6.45
C THR A 200 -6.22 12.42 6.36
N TYR A 201 -6.39 11.44 5.48
CA TYR A 201 -5.31 10.56 5.08
C TYR A 201 -4.54 11.29 3.98
N ARG A 202 -3.50 12.06 4.36
CA ARG A 202 -2.73 12.95 3.46
C ARG A 202 -3.60 13.61 2.37
N ALA A 203 -4.37 14.62 2.74
CA ALA A 203 -4.91 15.55 1.76
C ALA A 203 -3.85 16.62 1.47
N HIS A 204 -3.27 16.61 0.27
CA HIS A 204 -2.55 17.77 -0.26
C HIS A 204 -3.62 18.72 -0.81
N TRP A 205 -3.81 19.86 -0.15
CA TRP A 205 -4.78 20.91 -0.51
C TRP A 205 -4.11 21.94 -1.40
#